data_AF-A0A521WXD6-F1
#
_entry.id   AF-A0A521WXD6-F1
#
_cell.length_a   1.000
_cell.length_b   1.000
_cell.length_c   1.000
_cell.angle_alpha   90.00
_cell.angle_beta   90.00
_cell.angle_gamma   90.00
#
_symmetry.space_group_name_H-M   'P 1'
#
loop_
_entity.id
_entity.type
_entity.pdbx_description
1 polymer ?
#
loop_
_entity_poly.entity_id
_entity_poly.type
_entity_poly.pdbx_seq_one_letter_code
_entity_poly.pdbx_strand_id
1 'polypeptide(L)'
;MSEILNDETKKVLIEPLVDNNPITLQVLGICSALAVTSQMSTSLIMALALTLVTAFSSAAISAIRNHIPGSIRIIVQMTIIASLVIVVDQILK
;
A
#
# COMPACT_ATOMS: atom_id res chain seq x y z
N MET A 1 -3.09 0.87 39.17
CA MET A 1 -1.80 1.27 39.76
C MET A 1 -1.07 -0.03 40.09
N SER A 2 -0.01 -0.50 39.44
CA SER A 2 0.90 0.10 38.45
C SER A 2 1.99 -0.93 38.09
N GLU A 3 1.67 -2.08 37.46
CA GLU A 3 2.71 -3.06 37.09
C GLU A 3 2.32 -4.01 35.92
N ILE A 4 1.63 -3.50 34.89
CA ILE A 4 1.30 -4.29 33.66
C ILE A 4 1.78 -3.56 32.38
N LEU A 5 2.54 -2.47 32.53
CA LEU A 5 3.27 -1.81 31.44
C LEU A 5 4.75 -2.04 31.78
N ASN A 6 5.58 -2.75 31.00
CA ASN A 6 6.25 -2.08 29.88
C ASN A 6 7.15 -2.98 28.99
N ASP A 7 7.36 -4.29 29.25
CA ASP A 7 8.37 -5.09 28.51
C ASP A 7 7.84 -6.28 27.71
N GLU A 8 7.00 -7.15 28.29
CA GLU A 8 6.51 -8.37 27.60
C GLU A 8 5.50 -8.05 26.47
N THR A 9 4.57 -7.11 26.67
CA THR A 9 3.63 -6.66 25.61
C THR A 9 4.34 -5.88 24.52
N LYS A 10 5.42 -5.16 24.86
CA LYS A 10 6.24 -4.43 23.90
C LYS A 10 7.06 -5.40 23.05
N LYS A 11 7.59 -6.48 23.64
CA LYS A 11 8.25 -7.57 22.90
C LYS A 11 7.29 -8.25 21.91
N VAL A 12 6.13 -8.73 22.37
CA VAL A 12 5.14 -9.41 21.51
C VAL A 12 4.62 -8.53 20.36
N LEU A 13 4.65 -7.20 20.49
CA LEU A 13 4.23 -6.27 19.44
C LEU A 13 5.38 -5.83 18.53
N ILE A 14 6.61 -5.66 19.06
CA ILE A 14 7.78 -5.18 18.30
C ILE A 14 8.51 -6.33 17.58
N GLU A 15 8.62 -7.51 18.20
CA GLU A 15 9.28 -8.70 17.62
C GLU A 15 8.67 -9.14 16.28
N PRO A 16 7.34 -9.19 16.09
CA PRO A 16 6.76 -9.49 14.79
C PRO A 16 6.83 -8.30 13.82
N LEU A 17 6.91 -7.06 14.31
CA LEU A 17 6.88 -5.87 13.47
C LEU A 17 8.25 -5.50 12.88
N VAL A 18 9.33 -5.76 13.62
CA VAL A 18 10.70 -5.37 13.24
C VAL A 18 11.54 -6.57 12.80
N ASP A 19 11.54 -7.67 13.56
CA ASP A 19 12.47 -8.78 13.31
C ASP A 19 11.90 -9.90 12.43
N ASN A 20 10.57 -10.06 12.38
CA ASN A 20 9.93 -11.15 11.63
C ASN A 20 9.02 -10.70 10.49
N ASN A 21 8.86 -9.38 10.25
CA ASN A 21 8.04 -8.89 9.15
C ASN A 21 8.90 -8.63 7.90
N PRO A 22 8.76 -9.43 6.83
CA PRO A 22 9.46 -9.17 5.57
C PRO A 22 9.14 -7.79 4.99
N ILE A 23 8.00 -7.17 5.33
CA ILE A 23 7.65 -5.80 4.91
C ILE A 23 8.65 -4.77 5.45
N THR A 24 9.10 -4.95 6.70
CA THR A 24 10.02 -4.04 7.39
C THR A 24 11.46 -4.26 6.93
N LEU A 25 11.89 -5.52 6.81
CA LEU A 25 13.24 -5.87 6.35
C LEU A 25 13.47 -5.55 4.87
N GLN A 26 12.43 -5.73 4.03
CA GLN A 26 12.51 -5.59 2.58
C GLN A 26 12.06 -4.20 2.10
N VAL A 27 11.66 -3.34 3.04
CA VAL A 27 11.19 -1.97 2.81
C VAL A 27 10.16 -1.91 1.67
N LEU A 28 9.11 -2.71 1.77
CA LEU A 28 8.06 -2.78 0.77
C LEU A 28 7.35 -1.42 0.67
N GLY A 29 7.69 -0.64 -0.36
CA GLY A 29 7.18 0.72 -0.57
C GLY A 29 8.25 1.80 -0.78
N ILE A 30 9.55 1.47 -0.71
CA ILE A 30 10.63 2.45 -0.88
C ILE A 30 10.66 3.12 -2.27
N CYS A 31 10.24 2.41 -3.32
CA CYS A 31 10.27 2.92 -4.69
C CYS A 31 9.36 4.14 -4.88
N SER A 32 8.13 4.08 -4.38
CA SER A 32 7.17 5.20 -4.46
C SER A 32 7.57 6.37 -3.57
N ALA A 33 8.16 6.09 -2.40
CA ALA A 33 8.68 7.14 -1.51
C ALA A 33 9.84 7.90 -2.15
N LEU A 34 10.82 7.19 -2.72
CA LEU A 34 11.96 7.78 -3.41
C LEU A 34 11.52 8.61 -4.64
N ALA A 35 10.55 8.11 -5.40
CA ALA A 35 10.03 8.77 -6.61
C ALA A 35 9.39 10.14 -6.32
N VAL A 36 8.75 10.32 -5.16
CA VAL A 36 7.93 11.50 -4.87
C VAL A 36 8.68 12.63 -4.13
N THR A 37 9.96 12.44 -3.81
CA THR A 37 10.77 13.42 -3.05
C THR A 37 11.23 14.64 -3.85
N SER A 38 11.07 14.64 -5.18
CA SER A 38 11.58 15.72 -6.05
C SER A 38 10.83 17.05 -5.89
N GLN A 39 9.52 17.03 -5.67
CA GLN A 39 8.71 18.24 -5.50
C GLN A 39 7.57 18.04 -4.49
N MET A 40 7.44 18.97 -3.54
CA MET A 40 6.39 18.90 -2.50
C MET A 40 4.98 19.10 -3.06
N SER A 41 4.85 19.86 -4.15
CA SER A 41 3.53 20.11 -4.77
C SER A 41 2.99 18.86 -5.49
N THR A 42 3.84 18.13 -6.22
CA THR A 42 3.41 16.92 -6.95
C THR A 42 3.14 15.75 -6.01
N SER A 43 3.88 15.63 -4.90
CA SER A 43 3.67 14.55 -3.93
C SER A 43 2.31 14.60 -3.24
N LEU A 44 1.84 15.81 -2.92
CA LEU A 44 0.54 16.01 -2.28
C LEU A 44 -0.60 15.67 -3.24
N ILE A 45 -0.50 16.07 -4.52
CA ILE A 45 -1.50 15.74 -5.54
C ILE A 45 -1.46 14.24 -5.87
N MET A 46 -0.28 13.64 -5.99
CA MET A 46 -0.09 12.19 -6.14
C MET A 46 -0.79 11.40 -5.04
N ALA A 47 -0.58 11.76 -3.77
CA ALA A 47 -1.20 11.07 -2.63
C ALA A 47 -2.74 11.16 -2.66
N LEU A 48 -3.27 12.33 -3.00
CA LEU A 48 -4.71 12.56 -3.08
C LEU A 48 -5.32 11.80 -4.27
N ALA A 49 -4.66 11.83 -5.42
CA ALA A 49 -5.00 11.04 -6.60
C ALA A 49 -4.99 9.53 -6.33
N LEU A 50 -3.92 9.00 -5.74
CA LEU A 50 -3.76 7.59 -5.36
C LEU A 50 -4.87 7.13 -4.41
N THR A 51 -5.27 7.98 -3.45
CA THR A 51 -6.36 7.67 -2.51
C THR A 51 -7.68 7.46 -3.26
N LEU A 52 -8.01 8.33 -4.21
CA LEU A 52 -9.23 8.22 -5.03
C LEU A 52 -9.17 7.01 -5.98
N VAL A 53 -8.01 6.78 -6.60
CA VAL A 53 -7.79 5.62 -7.48
C VAL A 53 -7.96 4.30 -6.72
N THR A 54 -7.41 4.21 -5.51
CA THR A 54 -7.50 2.99 -4.70
C THR A 54 -8.93 2.73 -4.25
N ALA A 55 -9.69 3.78 -3.91
CA ALA A 55 -11.12 3.67 -3.61
C ALA A 55 -11.92 3.14 -4.82
N PHE A 56 -11.68 3.69 -6.02
CA PHE A 56 -12.36 3.25 -7.24
C PHE A 56 -11.95 1.83 -7.67
N SER A 57 -10.66 1.52 -7.56
CA SER A 57 -10.10 0.19 -7.86
C SER A 57 -10.74 -0.89 -6.97
N SER A 58 -10.96 -0.61 -5.69
CA SER A 58 -11.60 -1.55 -4.76
C SER A 58 -13.04 -1.89 -5.17
N ALA A 59 -13.78 -0.94 -5.74
CA ALA A 59 -15.11 -1.18 -6.30
C ALA A 59 -15.06 -2.03 -7.57
N ALA A 60 -14.13 -1.74 -8.49
CA ALA A 60 -13.93 -2.51 -9.71
C ALA A 60 -13.49 -3.96 -9.42
N ILE A 61 -12.56 -4.15 -8.46
CA ILE A 61 -12.10 -5.46 -8.01
C ILE A 61 -13.25 -6.26 -7.40
N SER A 62 -14.12 -5.61 -6.62
CA SER A 62 -15.29 -6.28 -6.01
C SER A 62 -16.23 -6.85 -7.08
N ALA A 63 -16.47 -6.13 -8.17
CA ALA A 63 -17.33 -6.57 -9.27
C ALA A 63 -16.76 -7.78 -10.04
N ILE A 64 -15.43 -7.81 -10.26
CA ILE A 64 -14.77 -8.84 -11.08
C ILE A 64 -14.41 -10.10 -10.25
N ARG A 65 -14.41 -9.99 -8.93
CA ARG A 65 -14.02 -11.05 -7.98
C ARG A 65 -14.67 -12.42 -8.22
N ASN A 66 -15.89 -12.47 -8.74
CA ASN A 66 -16.65 -13.72 -8.88
C ASN A 66 -16.26 -14.57 -10.11
N HIS A 67 -15.54 -13.99 -11.08
CA HIS A 67 -15.16 -14.68 -12.31
C HIS A 67 -13.71 -15.19 -12.30
N ILE A 68 -12.92 -14.84 -11.27
CA ILE A 68 -11.47 -15.09 -11.24
C ILE A 68 -11.12 -16.28 -10.32
N PRO A 69 -10.51 -17.36 -10.85
CA PRO A 69 -9.96 -18.45 -10.05
C PRO A 69 -8.83 -17.97 -9.14
N GLY A 70 -8.76 -18.52 -7.91
CA GLY A 70 -7.94 -17.98 -6.81
C GLY A 70 -6.44 -17.81 -7.10
N SER A 71 -5.89 -18.60 -8.01
CA SER A 71 -4.46 -18.65 -8.34
C SER A 71 -3.91 -17.35 -8.97
N ILE A 72 -4.76 -16.57 -9.64
CA ILE A 72 -4.34 -15.37 -10.40
C ILE A 72 -4.85 -14.05 -9.78
N ARG A 73 -5.49 -14.13 -8.61
CA ARG A 73 -6.19 -12.97 -8.00
C ARG A 73 -5.25 -11.80 -7.69
N ILE A 74 -4.06 -12.09 -7.15
CA ILE A 74 -3.07 -11.05 -6.79
C ILE A 74 -2.57 -10.31 -8.03
N ILE A 75 -2.33 -11.03 -9.14
CA ILE A 75 -1.83 -10.43 -10.39
C ILE A 75 -2.87 -9.47 -10.95
N VAL A 76 -4.14 -9.89 -11.07
CA VAL A 76 -5.21 -9.06 -11.64
C VAL A 76 -5.44 -7.81 -10.79
N GLN A 77 -5.47 -7.93 -9.47
CA GLN A 77 -5.64 -6.79 -8.56
C GLN A 77 -4.50 -5.76 -8.74
N MET A 78 -3.25 -6.24 -8.81
CA MET A 78 -2.10 -5.37 -9.03
C MET A 78 -2.13 -4.68 -10.40
N THR A 79 -2.54 -5.37 -11.47
CA THR A 79 -2.65 -4.78 -12.81
C THR A 79 -3.73 -3.69 -12.88
N ILE A 80 -4.88 -3.89 -12.22
CA ILE A 80 -5.94 -2.88 -12.16
C ILE A 80 -5.44 -1.63 -11.44
N ILE A 81 -4.82 -1.78 -10.26
CA ILE A 81 -4.29 -0.65 -9.50
C ILE A 81 -3.20 0.07 -10.30
N ALA A 82 -2.24 -0.66 -10.86
CA ALA A 82 -1.12 -0.08 -11.61
C ALA A 82 -1.58 0.69 -12.86
N SER A 83 -2.51 0.13 -13.64
CA SER A 83 -3.02 0.79 -14.85
C SER A 83 -3.75 2.10 -14.54
N LEU A 84 -4.59 2.14 -13.51
CA LEU A 84 -5.27 3.37 -13.10
C LEU A 84 -4.29 4.42 -12.58
N VAL A 85 -3.30 4.02 -11.79
CA VAL A 85 -2.27 4.94 -11.28
C VAL A 85 -1.45 5.54 -12.42
N ILE A 86 -1.07 4.75 -13.43
CA ILE A 86 -0.33 5.25 -14.60
C ILE A 86 -1.17 6.27 -15.38
N VAL A 87 -2.48 6.04 -15.56
CA VAL A 87 -3.35 7.00 -16.26
C VAL A 87 -3.39 8.32 -15.50
N VAL A 88 -3.50 8.29 -14.17
CA VAL A 88 -3.51 9.54 -13.38
C VAL A 88 -2.15 10.23 -13.36
N ASP A 89 -1.04 9.48 -13.28
CA ASP A 89 0.32 10.02 -13.38
C ASP A 89 0.54 10.76 -14.70
N GLN A 90 0.04 10.20 -15.81
CA GLN A 90 0.13 10.84 -17.13
C GLN A 90 -0.79 12.07 -17.29
N ILE A 91 -1.91 12.12 -16.57
CA ILE A 91 -2.80 13.30 -16.55
C ILE A 91 -2.20 14.44 -15.72
N LEU A 92 -1.42 14.10 -14.68
CA LEU A 92 -0.82 15.06 -13.75
C LEU A 92 0.49 15.68 -14.25
N LYS A 93 1.10 15.09 -15.27
CA LYS A 93 2.38 15.49 -15.86
C LYS A 93 2.25 16.76 -16.70
#